data_AF-A0AAP2G6P8-F1
#
_entry.id   AF-A0AAP2G6P8-F1
#
_cell.length_a   1.000
_cell.length_b   1.000
_cell.length_c   1.000
_cell.angle_alpha   90.00
_cell.angle_beta   90.00
_cell.angle_gamma   90.00
#
_symmetry.space_group_name_H-M   'P 1'
#
loop_
_entity.id
_entity.type
_entity.pdbx_description
1 polymer ?
#
loop_
_entity_poly.entity_id
_entity_poly.type
_entity_poly.pdbx_seq_one_letter_code
_entity_poly.pdbx_strand_id
1 'polypeptide(L)'
;MMSIDLKDVKAPAVITVLLFLIAVMGSGVLFIFIYYQQLFYDLDTVKLLLIAFSIGSPIWLVNAFLMSHFNYVDLAAAGGVHLGAIMGAVVSIPIIYIPIIIGFYFDISGEWGIGSIMGLQLIMFLGLVYDDIVLKRHEKKNSKNKDLVGV
;
A
#
# COMPACT_ATOMS: atom_id res chain seq x y z
N MET A 1 9.61 -27.27 -6.88
CA MET A 1 9.28 -26.53 -5.64
C MET A 1 10.49 -25.68 -5.29
N MET A 2 10.35 -24.36 -5.25
CA MET A 2 11.42 -23.46 -4.82
C MET A 2 11.55 -23.61 -3.29
N SER A 3 12.61 -24.25 -2.81
CA SER A 3 12.88 -24.34 -1.37
C SER A 3 13.28 -22.95 -0.87
N ILE A 4 12.43 -22.33 -0.06
CA ILE A 4 12.74 -21.07 0.60
C ILE A 4 13.83 -21.37 1.64
N ASP A 5 15.07 -20.95 1.37
CA ASP A 5 16.16 -21.06 2.33
C ASP A 5 16.04 -19.92 3.34
N LEU A 6 15.49 -20.23 4.52
CA LEU A 6 15.29 -19.25 5.59
C LEU A 6 16.62 -18.78 6.22
N LYS A 7 17.75 -19.44 5.91
CA LYS A 7 19.07 -19.07 6.44
C LYS A 7 19.58 -17.75 5.86
N ASP A 8 19.07 -17.32 4.72
CA ASP A 8 19.45 -16.06 4.07
C ASP A 8 18.61 -14.86 4.53
N VAL A 9 17.63 -15.07 5.42
CA VAL A 9 16.79 -13.99 5.93
C VAL A 9 17.59 -13.12 6.89
N LYS A 10 18.08 -11.99 6.39
CA LYS A 10 18.82 -11.00 7.19
C LYS A 10 17.91 -10.43 8.29
N ALA A 11 18.48 -10.19 9.48
CA ALA A 11 17.74 -9.60 10.61
C ALA A 11 16.94 -8.31 10.28
N PRO A 12 17.44 -7.38 9.43
CA PRO A 12 16.64 -6.22 9.02
C PRO A 12 15.33 -6.60 8.33
N ALA A 13 15.30 -7.65 7.51
CA ALA A 13 14.08 -8.10 6.84
C ALA A 13 13.03 -8.60 7.85
N VAL A 14 13.45 -9.35 8.88
CA VAL A 14 12.55 -9.80 9.96
C VAL A 14 11.97 -8.61 10.71
N ILE A 15 12.81 -7.64 11.07
CA ILE A 15 12.37 -6.42 11.77
C ILE A 15 11.37 -5.64 10.91
N THR A 16 11.63 -5.49 9.60
CA THR A 16 10.69 -4.84 8.68
C THR A 16 9.34 -5.56 8.64
N VAL A 17 9.33 -6.89 8.58
CA VAL A 17 8.09 -7.68 8.59
C VAL A 17 7.32 -7.50 9.90
N LEU A 18 8.00 -7.48 11.05
CA LEU A 18 7.35 -7.26 12.34
C LEU A 18 6.75 -5.86 12.47
N LEU A 19 7.51 -4.83 12.11
CA LEU A 19 7.02 -3.44 12.10
C LEU A 19 5.84 -3.28 11.13
N PHE A 20 5.90 -3.96 9.99
CA PHE A 20 4.81 -4.03 9.03
C PHE A 20 3.54 -4.64 9.62
N LEU A 21 3.64 -5.81 10.27
CA LEU A 21 2.50 -6.46 10.90
C LEU A 21 1.85 -5.54 11.95
N ILE A 22 2.67 -4.88 12.77
CA ILE A 22 2.18 -3.93 13.79
C ILE A 22 1.47 -2.75 13.13
N ALA A 23 2.05 -2.17 12.07
CA ALA A 23 1.45 -1.02 11.38
C ALA A 23 0.10 -1.37 10.73
N VAL A 24 0.01 -2.52 10.06
CA VAL A 24 -1.22 -2.98 9.41
C VAL A 24 -2.29 -3.37 10.43
N MET A 25 -1.91 -4.09 11.48
CA MET A 25 -2.84 -4.44 12.55
C MET A 25 -3.33 -3.20 13.30
N GLY A 26 -2.44 -2.25 13.59
CA GLY A 26 -2.78 -1.02 14.29
C GLY A 26 -3.82 -0.19 13.55
N SER A 27 -3.65 -0.01 12.23
CA SER A 27 -4.62 0.72 11.41
C SER A 27 -5.96 -0.02 11.28
N GLY A 28 -5.93 -1.35 11.14
CA GLY A 28 -7.15 -2.17 11.12
C GLY A 28 -7.92 -2.15 12.45
N VAL A 29 -7.22 -2.21 13.59
CA VAL A 29 -7.84 -2.13 14.91
C VAL A 29 -8.50 -0.76 15.08
N LEU A 30 -7.81 0.31 14.69
CA LEU A 30 -8.36 1.66 14.77
C LEU A 30 -9.58 1.82 13.87
N PHE A 31 -9.56 1.25 12.66
CA PHE A 31 -10.71 1.25 11.77
C PHE A 31 -11.93 0.55 12.40
N ILE A 32 -11.75 -0.64 12.98
CA ILE A 32 -12.83 -1.37 13.68
C ILE A 32 -13.33 -0.57 14.87
N PHE A 33 -12.43 0.03 15.65
CA PHE A 33 -12.79 0.83 16.82
C PHE A 33 -13.63 2.05 16.43
N ILE A 34 -13.36 2.71 15.30
CA ILE A 34 -14.14 3.88 14.87
C ILE A 34 -15.48 3.47 14.25
N TYR A 35 -15.47 2.52 13.31
CA TYR A 35 -16.64 2.24 12.48
C TYR A 35 -17.50 1.07 12.95
N TYR A 36 -16.95 0.17 13.75
CA TYR A 36 -17.59 -1.07 14.20
C TYR A 36 -17.30 -1.32 15.69
N GLN A 37 -17.58 -0.32 16.53
CA GLN A 37 -17.30 -0.35 17.98
C GLN A 37 -17.81 -1.61 18.67
N GLN A 38 -19.02 -2.05 18.35
CA GLN A 38 -19.59 -3.27 18.95
C GLN A 38 -18.71 -4.50 18.66
N LEU A 39 -18.18 -4.61 17.44
CA LEU A 39 -17.28 -5.69 17.06
C LEU A 39 -15.95 -5.64 17.82
N PHE A 40 -15.48 -4.45 18.20
CA PHE A 40 -14.28 -4.29 19.02
C PHE A 40 -14.46 -4.85 20.43
N TYR A 41 -15.65 -4.69 21.03
CA TYR A 41 -15.94 -5.19 22.38
C TYR A 41 -16.35 -6.67 22.41
N ASP A 42 -16.96 -7.17 21.34
CA ASP A 42 -17.51 -8.54 21.30
C ASP A 42 -16.46 -9.60 20.91
N LEU A 43 -15.33 -9.19 20.33
CA LEU A 43 -14.30 -10.12 19.82
C LEU A 43 -13.13 -10.32 20.78
N ASP A 44 -12.69 -11.57 20.91
CA ASP A 44 -11.42 -11.91 21.54
C ASP A 44 -10.25 -11.25 20.81
N THR A 45 -9.17 -10.92 21.54
CA THR A 45 -7.99 -10.20 21.00
C THR A 45 -7.43 -10.85 19.74
N VAL A 46 -7.33 -12.19 19.69
CA VAL A 46 -6.81 -12.90 18.52
C VAL A 46 -7.72 -12.70 17.30
N LYS A 47 -9.04 -12.79 17.48
CA LYS A 47 -10.02 -12.58 16.40
C LYS A 47 -9.98 -11.14 15.91
N LEU A 48 -9.92 -10.19 16.83
CA LEU A 48 -9.79 -8.77 16.52
C LEU A 48 -8.54 -8.49 15.68
N LEU A 49 -7.38 -9.03 16.07
CA LEU A 49 -6.12 -8.86 15.33
C LEU A 49 -6.19 -9.48 13.93
N LEU A 50 -6.83 -10.64 13.77
CA LEU A 50 -7.00 -11.28 12.46
C LEU A 50 -7.90 -10.46 11.53
N ILE A 51 -9.00 -9.90 12.05
CA ILE A 51 -9.89 -9.03 11.27
C ILE A 51 -9.19 -7.72 10.94
N ALA A 52 -8.52 -7.10 11.92
CA ALA A 52 -7.75 -5.88 11.70
C ALA A 52 -6.69 -6.07 10.61
N PHE A 53 -5.94 -7.18 10.66
CA PHE A 53 -4.99 -7.52 9.60
C PHE A 53 -5.68 -7.73 8.25
N SER A 54 -6.84 -8.38 8.22
CA SER A 54 -7.62 -8.61 7.00
C SER A 54 -8.13 -7.31 6.36
N ILE A 55 -8.40 -6.27 7.17
CA ILE A 55 -8.82 -4.94 6.68
C ILE A 55 -7.62 -4.16 6.14
N GLY A 56 -6.52 -4.10 6.88
CA GLY A 56 -5.38 -3.26 6.52
C GLY A 56 -4.46 -3.86 5.44
N SER A 57 -4.30 -5.19 5.42
CA SER A 57 -3.30 -5.86 4.56
C SER A 57 -3.58 -5.75 3.06
N PRO A 58 -4.84 -5.82 2.56
CA PRO A 58 -5.08 -5.74 1.11
C PRO A 58 -4.68 -4.39 0.52
N ILE A 59 -4.99 -3.29 1.23
CA ILE A 59 -4.67 -1.93 0.79
C ILE A 59 -3.16 -1.79 0.64
N TRP A 60 -2.43 -2.22 1.65
CA TRP A 60 -0.97 -2.20 1.62
C TRP A 60 -0.40 -3.06 0.48
N LEU A 61 -0.89 -4.29 0.34
CA LEU A 61 -0.36 -5.25 -0.65
C LEU A 61 -0.58 -4.73 -2.07
N VAL A 62 -1.76 -4.17 -2.35
CA VAL A 62 -2.06 -3.52 -3.62
C VAL A 62 -1.10 -2.34 -3.86
N ASN A 63 -0.89 -1.48 -2.87
CA ASN A 63 0.01 -0.32 -3.03
C ASN A 63 1.47 -0.72 -3.22
N ALA A 64 1.96 -1.72 -2.50
CA ALA A 64 3.31 -2.27 -2.67
C ALA A 64 3.49 -2.85 -4.08
N PHE A 65 2.49 -3.59 -4.58
CA PHE A 65 2.51 -4.15 -5.92
C PHE A 65 2.49 -3.06 -7.00
N LEU A 66 1.61 -2.06 -6.87
CA LEU A 66 1.50 -0.98 -7.84
C LEU A 66 2.80 -0.16 -7.91
N MET A 67 3.40 0.18 -6.76
CA MET A 67 4.68 0.90 -6.72
C MET A 67 5.82 0.10 -7.34
N SER A 68 5.81 -1.23 -7.15
CA SER A 68 6.78 -2.11 -7.82
C SER A 68 6.50 -2.26 -9.32
N HIS A 69 5.25 -2.23 -9.77
CA HIS A 69 4.90 -2.43 -11.17
C HIS A 69 5.20 -1.20 -12.04
N PHE A 70 4.88 -0.01 -11.55
CA PHE A 70 5.07 1.24 -12.28
C PHE A 70 6.52 1.77 -12.25
N ASN A 71 7.49 0.93 -11.87
CA ASN A 71 8.94 1.20 -11.95
C ASN A 71 9.37 2.60 -11.46
N TYR A 72 8.68 3.18 -10.47
CA TYR A 72 9.14 4.42 -9.81
C TYR A 72 10.51 4.24 -9.13
N VAL A 73 10.95 2.99 -9.01
CA VAL A 73 12.25 2.58 -8.51
C VAL A 73 12.88 1.71 -9.59
N ASP A 74 14.07 2.09 -10.06
CA ASP A 74 14.88 1.28 -10.96
C ASP A 74 15.19 -0.08 -10.30
N LEU A 75 14.35 -1.08 -10.61
CA LEU A 75 14.37 -2.41 -10.00
C LEU A 75 15.64 -3.22 -10.29
N ALA A 76 16.47 -2.76 -11.24
CA ALA A 76 17.75 -3.38 -11.59
C ALA A 76 18.81 -3.25 -10.49
N ALA A 77 18.69 -2.27 -9.58
CA ALA A 77 19.57 -2.18 -8.42
C ALA A 77 18.99 -3.06 -7.29
N ALA A 78 19.74 -4.11 -6.91
CA ALA A 78 19.41 -5.11 -5.89
C ALA A 78 18.66 -4.52 -4.67
N GLY A 79 17.32 -4.57 -4.67
CA GLY A 79 16.49 -3.97 -3.62
C GLY A 79 15.08 -3.50 -4.03
N GLY A 80 14.72 -3.53 -5.31
CA GLY A 80 13.47 -2.95 -5.82
C GLY A 80 12.18 -3.41 -5.13
N VAL A 81 12.06 -4.68 -4.72
CA VAL A 81 10.87 -5.18 -4.00
C VAL A 81 10.76 -4.57 -2.60
N HIS A 82 11.89 -4.38 -1.90
CA HIS A 82 11.92 -3.78 -0.57
C HIS A 82 11.52 -2.31 -0.64
N LEU A 83 12.03 -1.58 -1.64
CA LEU A 83 11.68 -0.17 -1.81
C LEU A 83 10.22 0.01 -2.27
N GLY A 84 9.72 -0.88 -3.15
CA GLY A 84 8.30 -0.92 -3.52
C GLY A 84 7.38 -1.17 -2.32
N ALA A 85 7.78 -2.07 -1.41
CA ALA A 85 7.05 -2.31 -0.17
C ALA A 85 7.05 -1.10 0.78
N ILE A 86 8.19 -0.40 0.91
CA ILE A 86 8.28 0.83 1.71
C ILE A 86 7.41 1.93 1.11
N MET A 87 7.53 2.19 -0.19
CA MET A 87 6.75 3.23 -0.87
C MET A 87 5.25 2.91 -0.83
N GLY A 88 4.89 1.64 -1.05
CA GLY A 88 3.52 1.17 -0.88
C GLY A 88 2.98 1.40 0.53
N ALA A 89 3.80 1.18 1.55
CA ALA A 89 3.43 1.47 2.95
C ALA A 89 3.19 2.96 3.17
N VAL A 90 4.11 3.82 2.73
CA VAL A 90 4.01 5.27 2.87
C VAL A 90 2.73 5.80 2.20
N VAL A 91 2.42 5.30 1.01
CA VAL A 91 1.24 5.74 0.23
C VAL A 91 -0.06 5.19 0.81
N SER A 92 -0.02 4.05 1.49
CA SER A 92 -1.18 3.49 2.19
C SER A 92 -1.59 4.31 3.42
N ILE A 93 -0.67 5.07 4.02
CA ILE A 93 -0.94 5.90 5.21
C ILE A 93 -2.08 6.89 4.94
N PRO A 94 -1.99 7.82 3.97
CA PRO A 94 -3.07 8.77 3.73
C PRO A 94 -4.37 8.06 3.31
N ILE A 95 -4.29 6.98 2.55
CA ILE A 95 -5.48 6.23 2.08
C ILE A 95 -6.27 5.64 3.27
N ILE A 96 -5.57 5.10 4.27
CA ILE A 96 -6.20 4.47 5.44
C ILE A 96 -6.54 5.50 6.52
N TYR A 97 -5.61 6.38 6.85
CA TYR A 97 -5.74 7.27 8.00
C TYR A 97 -6.61 8.50 7.73
N ILE A 98 -6.71 9.01 6.49
CA ILE A 98 -7.60 10.15 6.21
C ILE A 98 -9.07 9.78 6.52
N PRO A 99 -9.63 8.69 5.98
CA PRO A 99 -10.97 8.22 6.35
C PRO A 99 -11.15 8.07 7.86
N ILE A 100 -10.21 7.39 8.54
CA ILE A 100 -10.27 7.16 9.98
C ILE A 100 -10.30 8.48 10.77
N ILE A 101 -9.43 9.44 10.41
CA ILE A 101 -9.40 10.76 11.05
C ILE A 101 -10.74 11.48 10.83
N ILE A 102 -11.30 11.44 9.63
CA ILE A 102 -12.61 12.03 9.36
C ILE A 102 -13.69 11.32 10.19
N GLY A 103 -13.70 9.99 10.23
CA GLY A 103 -14.63 9.20 11.05
C GLY A 103 -14.49 9.44 12.55
N PHE A 104 -13.34 9.94 13.02
CA PHE A 104 -13.16 10.36 14.41
C PHE A 104 -13.93 11.63 14.76
N TYR A 105 -14.05 12.57 13.80
CA TYR A 105 -14.73 13.85 14.00
C TYR A 105 -16.20 13.85 13.58
N PHE A 106 -16.57 12.93 12.70
CA PHE A 106 -17.91 12.85 12.11
C PHE A 106 -18.48 11.44 12.31
N ASP A 107 -19.76 11.35 12.70
CA ASP A 107 -20.47 10.08 12.88
C ASP A 107 -20.81 9.43 11.52
N ILE A 108 -19.76 8.95 10.86
CA ILE A 108 -19.81 8.38 9.53
C ILE A 108 -19.98 6.87 9.67
N SER A 109 -20.94 6.30 8.93
CA SER A 109 -21.15 4.85 8.93
C SER A 109 -19.94 4.11 8.34
N GLY A 110 -19.75 2.86 8.75
CA GLY A 110 -18.62 2.04 8.29
C GLY A 110 -18.59 1.86 6.77
N GLU A 111 -19.75 1.84 6.11
CA GLU A 111 -19.85 1.73 4.65
C GLU A 111 -19.21 2.93 3.95
N TRP A 112 -19.39 4.15 4.48
CA TRP A 112 -18.75 5.36 3.96
C TRP A 112 -17.25 5.39 4.28
N GLY A 113 -16.85 4.85 5.44
CA GLY A 113 -15.44 4.63 5.78
C GLY A 113 -14.74 3.73 4.74
N ILE A 114 -15.32 2.56 4.45
CA ILE A 114 -14.81 1.65 3.41
C ILE A 114 -14.86 2.31 2.02
N GLY A 115 -15.98 2.96 1.69
CA GLY A 115 -16.17 3.62 0.40
C GLY A 115 -15.14 4.71 0.13
N SER A 116 -14.78 5.50 1.14
CA SER A 116 -13.74 6.53 1.02
C SER A 116 -12.34 5.94 0.85
N ILE A 117 -12.00 4.87 1.59
CA ILE A 117 -10.75 4.12 1.38
C ILE A 117 -10.67 3.60 -0.07
N MET A 118 -11.73 2.94 -0.55
CA MET A 118 -11.78 2.43 -1.93
C MET A 118 -11.71 3.55 -2.98
N GLY A 119 -12.36 4.69 -2.71
CA GLY A 119 -12.31 5.86 -3.58
C GLY A 119 -10.91 6.47 -3.67
N LEU A 120 -10.24 6.66 -2.53
CA LEU A 120 -8.84 7.15 -2.48
C LEU A 120 -7.88 6.17 -3.17
N GLN A 121 -8.09 4.86 -2.96
CA GLN A 121 -7.32 3.81 -3.63
C GLN A 121 -7.48 3.87 -5.16
N LEU A 122 -8.71 4.09 -5.65
CA LEU A 122 -8.98 4.23 -7.08
C LEU A 122 -8.35 5.49 -7.67
N ILE A 123 -8.46 6.64 -6.98
CA ILE A 123 -7.83 7.89 -7.41
C ILE A 123 -6.32 7.72 -7.55
N MET A 124 -5.68 7.09 -6.56
CA MET A 124 -4.26 6.81 -6.59
C MET A 124 -3.89 5.89 -7.77
N PHE A 125 -4.65 4.81 -8.00
CA PHE A 125 -4.44 3.92 -9.14
C PHE A 125 -4.52 4.66 -10.48
N LEU A 126 -5.54 5.51 -10.68
CA LEU A 126 -5.69 6.31 -11.89
C LEU A 126 -4.52 7.30 -12.08
N GLY A 127 -4.04 7.91 -11.00
CA GLY A 127 -2.86 8.78 -11.01
C GLY A 127 -1.60 8.05 -11.49
N LEU A 128 -1.33 6.86 -10.96
CA LEU A 128 -0.19 6.03 -11.38
C LEU A 128 -0.26 5.62 -12.86
N VAL A 129 -1.44 5.23 -13.33
CA VAL A 129 -1.66 4.90 -14.74
C VAL A 129 -1.44 6.12 -15.63
N TYR A 130 -1.93 7.28 -15.21
CA TYR A 130 -1.74 8.52 -15.96
C TYR A 130 -0.25 8.88 -16.08
N ASP A 131 0.49 8.84 -14.98
CA ASP A 131 1.92 9.15 -14.96
C ASP A 131 2.73 8.21 -15.86
N ASP A 132 2.45 6.89 -15.83
CA ASP A 132 3.09 5.90 -16.72
C ASP A 132 2.83 6.20 -18.21
N ILE A 133 1.59 6.56 -18.57
CA ILE A 133 1.23 6.93 -19.95
C ILE A 133 2.00 8.19 -20.38
N VAL A 134 2.13 9.18 -19.50
CA VAL A 134 2.85 10.42 -19.79
C VAL A 134 4.34 10.16 -19.97
N LEU A 135 4.97 9.38 -19.09
CA LEU A 135 6.40 9.01 -19.18
C LEU A 135 6.73 8.32 -20.50
N LYS A 136 5.93 7.31 -20.89
CA LYS A 136 6.11 6.58 -22.16
C LYS A 136 6.00 7.50 -23.39
N ARG A 137 5.16 8.54 -23.33
CA ARG A 137 5.05 9.54 -24.42
C ARG A 137 6.32 10.40 -24.53
N HIS A 138 6.91 10.79 -23.40
CA HIS A 138 8.14 11.58 -23.37
C HIS A 138 9.35 10.79 -23.90
N GLU A 139 9.50 9.53 -23.51
CA GLU A 139 10.57 8.65 -24.01
C GLU A 139 10.50 8.47 -25.52
N LYS A 140 9.30 8.22 -26.06
CA LYS A 140 9.08 8.06 -27.51
C LYS A 140 9.41 9.35 -28.29
N LYS A 141 9.14 10.52 -27.71
CA LYS A 141 9.49 11.81 -28.33
C LYS A 141 11.00 12.04 -28.33
N ASN A 142 11.69 11.70 -27.24
CA ASN A 142 13.15 11.82 -27.12
C ASN A 142 13.91 10.85 -28.03
N SER A 143 13.44 9.60 -28.16
CA SER A 143 14.02 8.62 -29.10
C SER A 143 13.92 9.10 -30.56
N LYS A 144 12.74 9.55 -31.00
CA LYS A 144 12.58 10.10 -32.35
C LYS A 144 13.47 11.31 -32.62
N ASN A 145 13.70 12.15 -31.62
CA ASN A 145 14.55 13.33 -31.79
C ASN A 145 16.04 12.96 -31.89
N LYS A 146 16.49 11.90 -31.23
CA LYS A 146 17.86 11.38 -31.40
C LYS A 146 18.08 10.82 -32.81
N ASP A 147 17.12 10.07 -33.34
CA ASP A 147 17.21 9.51 -34.71
C ASP A 147 17.26 10.61 -35.79
N LEU A 148 16.60 11.75 -35.57
CA LEU A 148 16.60 12.89 -36.51
C LEU A 148 17.88 13.72 -36.47
N VAL A 149 18.65 13.66 -35.38
CA VAL A 149 19.89 14.45 -35.21
C VAL A 149 21.12 13.66 -35.68
N GLY A 150 20.96 12.41 -36.14
CA GLY A 150 22.03 11.65 -36.79
C GLY A 150 23.21 11.31 -35.86
N VAL A 151 22.91 11.02 -34.60
CA VAL A 151 23.87 10.49 -33.61
C VAL A 151 23.59 9.00 -33.39
#